data_AF-A0A3B3CBJ5-F1
#
_entry.id   AF-A0A3B3CBJ5-F1
#
_cell.length_a   1.000
_cell.length_b   1.000
_cell.length_c   1.000
_cell.angle_alpha   90.00
_cell.angle_beta   90.00
_cell.angle_gamma   90.00
#
_symmetry.space_group_name_H-M   'P 1'
#
loop_
_entity.id
_entity.type
_entity.pdbx_description
1 polymer ?
#
loop_
_entity_poly.entity_id
_entity_poly.type
_entity_poly.pdbx_seq_one_letter_code
_entity_poly.pdbx_strand_id
1 'polypeptide(L)'
;MRSPPSPEMATQEVPLNETLAHLKTESETLKLKLEEERAKLHDVELHQVAEKVEGLGQFVMKTRRTLKGHGNKVLCMDWCKDKRRIVSSSQDGKVIVWDAFTTNKGRVDESGRAREVEWPQR
;
A
#
# COMPACT_ATOMS: atom_id res chain seq x y z
N MET A 1 34.97 -16.69 58.99
CA MET A 1 35.14 -15.84 57.79
C MET A 1 34.03 -16.22 56.81
N ARG A 2 33.19 -15.28 56.38
CA ARG A 2 32.06 -15.54 55.46
C ARG A 2 32.57 -15.49 54.01
N SER A 3 32.26 -16.51 53.22
CA SER A 3 32.52 -16.52 51.77
C SER A 3 31.54 -15.58 51.04
N PRO A 4 31.97 -14.93 49.94
CA PRO A 4 31.07 -14.08 49.15
C PRO A 4 30.14 -14.93 48.27
N PRO A 5 28.90 -14.48 47.99
CA PRO A 5 28.04 -15.15 47.02
C PRO A 5 28.51 -14.85 45.59
N SER A 6 28.61 -15.89 44.76
CA SER A 6 28.97 -15.80 43.34
C SER A 6 27.87 -15.14 42.51
N PRO A 7 28.22 -14.39 41.44
CA PRO A 7 27.25 -13.75 40.55
C PRO A 7 26.87 -14.70 39.41
N GLU A 8 25.90 -15.57 39.64
CA GLU A 8 25.16 -16.18 38.52
C GLU A 8 24.06 -15.21 38.10
N MET A 9 24.41 -14.28 37.21
CA MET A 9 23.41 -13.62 36.38
C MET A 9 22.76 -14.68 35.51
N ALA A 10 21.49 -14.95 35.79
CA ALA A 10 20.64 -15.88 35.09
C ALA A 10 20.52 -15.52 33.60
N THR A 11 21.36 -16.09 32.75
CA THR A 11 20.95 -16.43 31.39
C THR A 11 20.22 -17.77 31.47
N GLN A 12 18.96 -17.70 31.92
CA GLN A 12 18.11 -18.88 31.96
C GLN A 12 17.67 -19.17 30.53
N GLU A 13 18.24 -20.21 29.91
CA GLU A 13 17.72 -20.75 28.65
C GLU A 13 16.32 -21.30 28.92
N VAL A 14 15.31 -20.46 28.74
CA VAL A 14 13.90 -20.85 28.92
C VAL A 14 13.52 -21.76 27.74
N PRO A 15 12.95 -22.96 28.00
CA PRO A 15 12.55 -23.90 26.97
C PRO A 15 11.75 -23.23 25.85
N LEU A 16 12.07 -23.52 24.59
CA LEU A 16 11.48 -22.87 23.41
C LEU A 16 9.93 -22.84 23.45
N ASN A 17 9.29 -23.86 24.01
CA ASN A 17 7.84 -23.92 24.16
C ASN A 17 7.30 -22.96 25.24
N GLU A 18 7.99 -22.81 26.36
CA GLU A 18 7.67 -21.82 27.39
C GLU A 18 7.90 -20.41 26.85
N THR A 19 8.95 -20.22 26.06
CA THR A 19 9.24 -18.97 25.33
C THR A 19 8.16 -18.66 24.29
N LEU A 20 7.67 -19.63 23.52
CA LEU A 20 6.57 -19.44 22.56
C LEU A 20 5.25 -19.11 23.25
N ALA A 21 4.93 -19.80 24.35
CA ALA A 21 3.72 -19.52 25.13
C ALA A 21 3.78 -18.12 25.77
N HIS A 22 4.96 -17.74 26.28
CA HIS A 22 5.23 -16.41 26.80
C HIS A 22 5.03 -15.34 25.72
N LEU A 23 5.69 -15.48 24.56
CA LEU A 23 5.58 -14.53 23.45
C LEU A 23 4.15 -14.41 22.90
N LYS A 24 3.38 -15.50 22.87
CA LYS A 24 1.95 -15.45 22.50
C LYS A 24 1.14 -14.62 23.50
N THR A 25 1.32 -14.88 24.79
CA THR A 25 0.64 -14.13 25.87
C THR A 25 1.01 -12.66 25.85
N GLU A 26 2.30 -12.35 25.65
CA GLU A 26 2.79 -10.98 25.52
C GLU A 26 2.19 -10.28 24.29
N SER A 27 2.14 -10.95 23.14
CA SER A 27 1.52 -10.43 21.92
C SER A 27 0.02 -10.13 22.10
N GLU A 28 -0.72 -11.04 22.73
CA GLU A 28 -2.14 -10.83 23.05
C GLU A 28 -2.31 -9.64 24.00
N THR A 29 -1.44 -9.52 25.00
CA THR A 29 -1.45 -8.38 25.94
C THR A 29 -1.18 -7.06 25.23
N LEU A 30 -0.19 -7.01 24.34
CA LEU A 30 0.13 -5.82 23.55
C LEU A 30 -0.98 -5.44 22.59
N LYS A 31 -1.63 -6.44 21.97
CA LYS A 31 -2.80 -6.23 21.10
C LYS A 31 -3.95 -5.58 21.87
N LEU A 32 -4.29 -6.12 23.04
CA LEU A 32 -5.35 -5.56 23.89
C LEU A 32 -5.03 -4.14 24.35
N LYS A 33 -3.79 -3.89 24.78
CA LYS A 33 -3.35 -2.52 25.13
C LYS A 33 -3.48 -1.55 23.95
N LEU A 34 -3.11 -1.97 22.74
CA LEU A 34 -3.26 -1.14 21.54
C LEU A 34 -4.73 -0.88 21.21
N GLU A 35 -5.60 -1.88 21.35
CA GLU A 35 -7.05 -1.72 21.14
C GLU A 35 -7.66 -0.77 22.19
N GLU A 36 -7.24 -0.86 23.45
CA GLU A 36 -7.66 0.03 24.52
C GLU A 36 -7.21 1.49 24.27
N GLU A 37 -5.94 1.71 23.93
CA GLU A 37 -5.43 3.05 23.60
C GLU A 37 -6.06 3.64 22.34
N ARG A 38 -6.36 2.80 21.33
CA ARG A 38 -7.12 3.24 20.14
C ARG A 38 -8.53 3.67 20.52
N ALA A 39 -9.22 2.90 21.36
CA ALA A 39 -10.56 3.24 21.81
C ALA A 39 -10.60 4.55 22.62
N LYS A 40 -9.56 4.84 23.42
CA LYS A 40 -9.42 6.11 24.14
C LYS A 40 -9.32 7.33 23.23
N LEU A 41 -8.73 7.16 22.04
CA LEU A 41 -8.55 8.21 21.04
C LEU A 41 -9.68 8.28 20.02
N HIS A 42 -10.64 7.35 20.06
CA HIS A 42 -11.75 7.24 19.12
C HIS A 42 -12.96 8.03 19.63
N ASP A 43 -12.82 9.36 19.67
CA ASP A 43 -13.80 10.28 20.23
C ASP A 43 -15.00 10.55 19.30
N VAL A 44 -14.76 10.62 17.99
CA VAL A 44 -15.75 10.95 16.96
C VAL A 44 -15.46 10.18 15.67
N GLU A 45 -16.50 9.77 14.95
CA GLU A 45 -16.36 9.17 13.62
C GLU A 45 -16.11 10.24 12.55
N LEU A 46 -15.31 9.92 11.53
CA LEU A 46 -15.00 10.85 10.44
C LEU A 46 -16.26 11.44 9.79
N HIS A 47 -17.32 10.64 9.64
CA HIS A 47 -18.57 11.10 9.05
C HIS A 47 -19.25 12.19 9.89
N GLN A 48 -19.18 12.11 11.23
CA GLN A 48 -19.76 13.11 12.14
C GLN A 48 -19.00 14.44 12.04
N VAL A 49 -17.67 14.39 11.90
CA VAL A 49 -16.85 15.58 11.62
C VAL A 49 -17.19 16.17 10.25
N ALA A 50 -17.40 15.31 9.26
CA ALA A 50 -17.69 15.71 7.89
C ALA A 50 -19.12 16.24 7.67
N GLU A 51 -20.04 16.13 8.62
CA GLU A 51 -21.41 16.69 8.52
C GLU A 51 -21.42 18.20 8.27
N LYS A 52 -20.38 18.91 8.75
CA LYS A 52 -20.22 20.35 8.55
C LYS A 52 -19.63 20.71 7.18
N VAL A 53 -19.16 19.71 6.43
CA VAL A 53 -18.62 19.91 5.09
C VAL A 53 -19.78 19.91 4.11
N GLU A 54 -19.89 20.99 3.32
CA GLU A 54 -20.92 21.07 2.29
C GLU A 54 -20.83 19.86 1.34
N GLY A 55 -21.98 19.26 1.07
CA GLY A 55 -22.08 18.14 0.14
C GLY A 55 -21.61 18.54 -1.25
N LEU A 56 -20.97 17.61 -1.95
CA LEU A 56 -20.56 17.84 -3.32
C LEU A 56 -21.80 17.91 -4.22
N GLY A 57 -21.81 18.87 -5.15
CA GLY A 57 -22.86 19.00 -6.15
C GLY A 57 -22.87 17.88 -7.20
N GLN A 58 -23.80 17.94 -8.16
CA GLN A 58 -23.90 16.95 -9.22
C GLN A 58 -22.65 16.95 -10.12
N PHE A 59 -21.96 15.81 -10.20
CA PHE A 59 -20.83 15.60 -11.11
C PHE A 59 -21.30 15.07 -12.47
N VAL A 60 -20.80 15.68 -13.54
CA VAL A 60 -21.01 15.19 -14.92
C VAL A 60 -19.67 14.76 -15.50
N MET A 61 -19.28 13.52 -15.24
CA MET A 61 -18.11 12.90 -15.87
C MET A 61 -18.46 12.40 -17.28
N LYS A 62 -17.59 12.68 -18.25
CA LYS A 62 -17.71 12.17 -19.63
C LYS A 62 -16.35 11.71 -20.11
N THR A 63 -16.31 10.58 -20.80
CA THR A 63 -15.11 10.08 -21.48
C THR A 63 -14.59 11.14 -22.45
N ARG A 64 -13.37 11.63 -22.22
CA ARG A 64 -12.74 12.63 -23.10
C ARG A 64 -11.92 12.01 -24.21
N ARG A 65 -11.32 10.84 -23.96
CA ARG A 65 -10.40 10.15 -24.86
C ARG A 65 -10.58 8.64 -24.76
N THR A 66 -10.30 7.95 -25.85
CA THR A 66 -10.23 6.49 -25.92
C THR A 66 -8.92 6.11 -26.59
N LEU A 67 -7.98 5.55 -25.83
CA LEU A 67 -6.65 5.19 -26.29
C LEU A 67 -6.69 3.78 -26.92
N LYS A 68 -6.78 3.72 -28.24
CA LYS A 68 -6.87 2.45 -28.98
C LYS A 68 -5.48 1.99 -29.43
N GLY A 69 -5.08 0.78 -29.05
CA GLY A 69 -3.83 0.23 -29.56
C GLY A 69 -3.32 -1.07 -28.96
N HIS A 70 -3.74 -1.42 -27.75
CA HIS A 70 -3.46 -2.74 -27.20
C HIS A 70 -4.25 -3.81 -27.95
N GLY A 71 -3.59 -4.92 -28.28
CA GLY A 71 -4.18 -6.05 -28.99
C GLY A 71 -4.90 -7.04 -28.06
N ASN A 72 -4.78 -6.87 -26.74
CA ASN A 72 -5.42 -7.71 -25.74
C ASN A 72 -5.80 -6.89 -24.49
N LYS A 73 -6.21 -7.54 -23.40
CA LYS A 73 -6.61 -6.92 -22.13
C LYS A 73 -5.48 -6.04 -21.58
N VAL A 74 -5.81 -4.78 -21.31
CA VAL A 74 -4.95 -3.86 -20.53
C VAL A 74 -4.99 -4.30 -19.07
N LEU A 75 -3.82 -4.45 -18.45
CA LEU A 75 -3.68 -5.00 -17.10
C LEU A 75 -3.49 -3.89 -16.05
N CYS A 76 -2.68 -2.89 -16.36
CA CYS A 76 -2.44 -1.74 -15.49
C CYS A 76 -2.02 -0.50 -16.30
N MET A 77 -2.10 0.66 -15.64
CA MET A 77 -1.67 1.94 -16.19
C MET A 77 -1.16 2.85 -15.07
N ASP A 78 -0.27 3.77 -15.42
CA ASP A 78 0.25 4.78 -14.50
C ASP A 78 0.43 6.14 -15.19
N TRP A 79 0.24 7.22 -14.44
CA TRP A 79 0.39 8.59 -14.90
C TRP A 79 1.80 9.10 -14.68
N CYS A 80 2.36 9.74 -15.70
CA CYS A 80 3.59 10.48 -15.52
C CYS A 80 3.31 11.76 -14.70
N LYS A 81 4.28 12.18 -13.88
CA LYS A 81 4.21 13.43 -13.10
C LYS A 81 4.02 14.69 -13.95
N ASP A 82 4.34 14.61 -15.24
CA ASP A 82 4.10 15.69 -16.21
C ASP A 82 2.62 15.92 -16.56
N LYS A 83 1.71 15.08 -16.03
CA LYS A 83 0.25 15.11 -16.25
C LYS A 83 -0.16 14.94 -17.71
N ARG A 84 0.77 14.61 -18.60
CA ARG A 84 0.58 14.51 -20.05
C ARG A 84 0.72 13.08 -20.53
N ARG A 85 1.63 12.31 -19.96
CA ARG A 85 1.91 10.94 -20.40
C ARG A 85 1.28 9.91 -19.49
N ILE A 86 0.85 8.80 -20.11
CA ILE A 86 0.36 7.61 -19.42
C ILE A 86 1.18 6.42 -19.93
N VAL A 87 1.55 5.50 -19.05
CA VAL A 87 2.07 4.18 -19.44
C VAL A 87 0.99 3.16 -19.18
N SER A 88 0.91 2.14 -20.02
CA SER A 88 -0.03 1.03 -19.82
C SER A 88 0.57 -0.27 -20.32
N SER A 89 0.31 -1.37 -19.63
CA SER A 89 0.69 -2.71 -20.08
C SER A 89 -0.53 -3.54 -20.47
N SER A 90 -0.29 -4.53 -21.32
CA SER A 90 -1.32 -5.43 -21.82
C SER A 90 -0.84 -6.88 -21.85
N GLN A 91 -1.82 -7.80 -21.85
CA GLN A 91 -1.61 -9.24 -21.93
C GLN A 91 -0.98 -9.68 -23.26
N ASP A 92 -1.02 -8.84 -24.30
CA ASP A 92 -0.29 -9.04 -25.57
C ASP A 92 1.24 -8.91 -25.41
N GLY A 93 1.73 -8.57 -24.22
CA GLY A 93 3.15 -8.39 -23.95
C GLY A 93 3.67 -6.99 -24.30
N LYS A 94 2.78 -6.06 -24.65
CA LYS A 94 3.17 -4.68 -25.02
C LYS A 94 2.95 -3.73 -23.86
N VAL A 95 3.93 -2.84 -23.69
CA VAL A 95 3.82 -1.64 -22.85
C VAL A 95 3.81 -0.43 -23.76
N ILE A 96 2.77 0.41 -23.67
CA ILE A 96 2.62 1.60 -24.51
C ILE A 96 2.67 2.85 -23.61
N VAL A 97 3.54 3.78 -23.97
CA VAL A 97 3.53 5.16 -23.48
C VAL A 97 2.64 5.99 -24.40
N TRP A 98 1.65 6.68 -23.84
CA TRP A 98 0.70 7.53 -24.53
C TRP A 98 0.92 8.99 -24.17
N ASP A 99 0.64 9.88 -25.12
CA ASP A 99 0.27 11.26 -24.82
C ASP A 99 -1.25 11.31 -24.60
N ALA A 100 -1.69 11.57 -23.38
CA ALA A 100 -3.09 11.55 -22.97
C ALA A 100 -3.93 12.67 -23.63
N PHE A 101 -3.30 13.77 -24.06
CA PHE A 101 -4.00 14.89 -24.67
C PHE A 101 -4.25 14.66 -26.16
N THR A 102 -3.21 14.22 -26.87
CA THR A 102 -3.23 14.03 -28.33
C THR A 102 -3.62 12.61 -28.74
N THR A 103 -3.64 11.66 -27.81
CA THR A 103 -3.83 10.21 -28.04
C THR A 103 -2.73 9.52 -28.83
N ASN A 104 -1.61 10.21 -29.04
CA ASN A 104 -0.48 9.66 -29.78
C ASN A 104 0.21 8.55 -28.97
N LYS A 105 0.58 7.48 -29.65
CA LYS A 105 1.47 6.45 -29.12
C LYS A 105 2.91 6.96 -29.21
N GLY A 106 3.57 7.08 -28.07
CA GLY A 106 5.00 7.29 -27.99
C GLY A 106 5.72 5.96 -28.13
N ARG A 107 6.52 5.61 -27.11
CA ARG A 107 7.32 4.38 -27.11
C ARG A 107 6.45 3.16 -26.81
N VAL A 108 6.66 2.10 -27.60
CA VAL A 108 6.15 0.76 -27.32
C VAL A 108 7.35 -0.10 -26.90
N ASP A 109 7.27 -0.72 -25.73
CA ASP A 109 8.22 -1.73 -25.28
C ASP A 109 7.56 -3.11 -25.40
N GLU A 110 8.32 -4.08 -25.88
CA GLU A 110 7.88 -5.47 -26.11
C GLU A 110 8.58 -6.46 -25.17
N SER A 111 9.21 -5.95 -24.11
CA SER A 111 9.77 -6.74 -23.02
C SER A 111 8.66 -7.57 -22.34
N GLY A 112 8.78 -8.90 -22.41
CA GLY A 112 7.75 -9.86 -22.06
C GLY A 112 6.95 -9.57 -20.78
N ARG A 113 5.62 -9.63 -20.91
CA ARG A 113 4.57 -9.57 -19.86
C ARG A 113 4.92 -8.69 -18.64
N ALA A 114 4.85 -7.38 -18.82
CA ALA A 114 4.82 -6.43 -17.71
C ALA A 114 3.51 -6.56 -16.90
N ARG A 115 3.59 -7.18 -15.71
CA ARG A 115 2.46 -7.26 -14.75
C ARG A 115 2.19 -5.92 -14.05
N GLU A 116 3.20 -5.06 -14.01
CA GLU A 116 3.20 -3.76 -13.35
C GLU A 116 3.95 -2.77 -14.22
N VAL A 117 3.47 -1.52 -14.23
CA VAL A 117 4.13 -0.40 -14.89
C VAL A 117 4.13 0.77 -13.92
N GLU A 118 5.30 1.35 -13.70
CA GLU A 118 5.48 2.53 -12.84
C GLU A 118 6.31 3.57 -13.59
N TRP A 119 5.84 4.82 -13.61
CA TRP A 119 6.66 5.93 -14.07
C TRP A 119 7.70 6.29 -13.01
N PRO A 120 9.00 6.40 -13.38
CA PRO A 120 10.01 6.91 -12.47
C PRO A 120 9.62 8.27 -11.91
N GLN A 121 9.57 8.37 -10.59
CA GLN A 121 9.08 9.55 -9.88
C GLN A 121 10.17 10.58 -9.53
N ARG A 122 11.38 10.50 -10.09
CA ARG A 122 12.50 11.40 -9.74
C ARG A 122 12.18 12.88 -9.93
#